data_AF-A0A939JLZ5-F1
#
_entry.id   AF-A0A939JLZ5-F1
#
_cell.length_a   1.000
_cell.length_b   1.000
_cell.length_c   1.000
_cell.angle_alpha   90.00
_cell.angle_beta   90.00
_cell.angle_gamma   90.00
#
_symmetry.space_group_name_H-M   'P 1'
#
loop_
_entity.id
_entity.type
_entity.pdbx_description
1 polymer ?
#
loop_
_entity_poly.entity_id
_entity_poly.type
_entity_poly.pdbx_seq_one_letter_code
_entity_poly.pdbx_strand_id
1 'polypeptide(L)'
;MKASPTPERLLAHADAALRSAMAAATARTPSRLAKAAAGAAYLDLWACERLLRADGGIRSASARFLVPRLLMESVDGLTVLLGTELHRASRASAEYRRRARLLGEAMWHPDHEERLMAVVERLSLPLYGDDRLSRPMTSVRPMSLPTALHRMLDDLERERRQLIDDCALSEGSPTARDWARADRYALLTAAAACVDDWQRRKGHRQHRLADLTRLVGALSRLAVRLDREPAGPDAELSGALFDEADLYCRTSSVVVRTARSAARQLAGV
;
A
#
# COMPACT_ATOMS: atom_id res chain seq x y z
N MET A 1 -3.77 23.02 16.94
CA MET A 1 -4.06 21.99 15.92
C MET A 1 -3.47 20.66 16.37
N LYS A 2 -4.18 19.54 16.17
CA LYS A 2 -3.58 18.20 16.40
C LYS A 2 -2.51 17.96 15.34
N ALA A 3 -1.40 17.33 15.71
CA ALA A 3 -0.36 16.95 14.75
C ALA A 3 -0.89 15.89 13.78
N SER A 4 -0.52 16.01 12.51
CA SER A 4 -0.88 15.03 11.48
C SER A 4 -0.31 13.64 11.84
N PRO A 5 -1.10 12.57 11.73
CA PRO A 5 -0.61 11.22 12.02
C PRO A 5 0.43 10.78 10.99
N THR A 6 1.56 10.23 11.46
CA THR A 6 2.61 9.75 10.57
C THR A 6 2.18 8.47 9.83
N PRO A 7 2.68 8.22 8.61
CA PRO A 7 2.36 7.02 7.85
C PRO A 7 2.59 5.69 8.60
N GLU A 8 3.62 5.58 9.44
CA GLU A 8 3.88 4.36 10.24
C GLU A 8 2.80 4.13 11.30
N ARG A 9 2.30 5.21 11.90
CA ARG A 9 1.19 5.12 12.86
C ARG A 9 -0.08 4.66 12.16
N LEU A 10 -0.31 5.12 10.93
CA LEU A 10 -1.44 4.69 10.11
C LEU A 10 -1.30 3.20 9.73
N LEU A 11 -0.11 2.75 9.31
CA LEU A 11 0.15 1.33 9.07
C LEU A 11 -0.14 0.48 10.31
N ALA A 12 0.29 0.92 11.49
CA ALA A 12 0.01 0.21 12.74
C ALA A 12 -1.49 0.15 13.06
N HIS A 13 -2.26 1.19 12.70
CA HIS A 13 -3.72 1.19 12.85
C HIS A 13 -4.41 0.25 11.86
N ALA A 14 -3.98 0.25 10.59
CA ALA A 14 -4.52 -0.65 9.59
C ALA A 14 -4.16 -2.12 9.85
N ASP A 15 -2.93 -2.41 10.31
CA ASP A 15 -2.53 -3.76 10.77
C ASP A 15 -3.42 -4.25 11.92
N ALA A 16 -3.65 -3.39 12.93
CA ALA A 16 -4.54 -3.70 14.04
C ALA A 16 -5.99 -3.88 13.58
N ALA A 17 -6.45 -3.09 12.60
CA ALA A 17 -7.79 -3.22 12.02
C ALA A 17 -7.94 -4.58 11.30
N LEU A 18 -6.99 -4.95 10.43
CA LEU A 18 -6.98 -6.23 9.73
C LEU A 18 -6.99 -7.41 10.72
N ARG A 19 -6.10 -7.40 11.71
CA ARG A 19 -6.03 -8.45 12.74
C ARG A 19 -7.35 -8.58 13.51
N SER A 20 -7.96 -7.44 13.87
CA SER A 20 -9.23 -7.42 14.58
C SER A 20 -10.38 -7.93 13.71
N ALA A 21 -10.40 -7.58 12.42
CA ALA A 21 -11.40 -8.07 11.47
C ALA A 21 -11.29 -9.58 11.25
N MET A 22 -10.07 -10.09 11.05
CA MET A 22 -9.79 -11.52 10.91
C MET A 22 -10.18 -12.30 12.16
N ALA A 23 -9.87 -11.77 13.36
CA ALA A 23 -10.24 -12.39 14.63
C ALA A 23 -11.77 -12.46 14.82
N ALA A 24 -12.50 -11.40 14.44
CA ALA A 24 -13.95 -11.35 14.51
C ALA A 24 -14.63 -12.31 13.51
N ALA A 25 -14.03 -12.55 12.34
CA ALA A 25 -14.59 -13.39 11.29
C ALA A 25 -14.43 -14.91 11.51
N THR A 26 -13.73 -15.34 12.57
CA THR A 26 -13.34 -16.74 12.83
C THR A 26 -14.50 -17.74 12.95
N ALA A 27 -15.72 -17.27 13.24
CA ALA A 27 -16.88 -18.14 13.45
C ALA A 27 -17.56 -18.62 12.17
N ARG A 28 -17.16 -18.14 10.98
CA ARG A 28 -17.84 -18.45 9.70
C ARG A 28 -16.82 -18.67 8.58
N THR A 29 -17.19 -19.50 7.61
CA THR A 29 -16.45 -19.58 6.35
C THR A 29 -16.66 -18.29 5.57
N PRO A 30 -15.62 -17.47 5.31
CA PRO A 30 -15.79 -16.20 4.62
C PRO A 30 -16.15 -16.45 3.15
N SER A 31 -17.03 -15.58 2.62
CA SER A 31 -17.38 -15.57 1.20
C SER A 31 -16.16 -15.24 0.33
N ARG A 32 -16.24 -15.53 -0.98
CA ARG A 32 -15.17 -15.16 -1.93
C ARG A 32 -14.83 -13.67 -1.89
N LEU A 33 -15.85 -12.81 -1.78
CA LEU A 33 -15.66 -11.36 -1.70
C LEU A 33 -15.00 -10.95 -0.38
N ALA A 34 -15.39 -11.56 0.74
CA ALA A 34 -14.76 -11.33 2.04
C ALA A 34 -13.28 -11.76 2.06
N LYS A 35 -12.95 -12.89 1.41
CA LYS A 35 -11.57 -13.34 1.23
C LYS A 35 -10.76 -12.35 0.40
N ALA A 36 -11.30 -11.90 -0.73
CA ALA A 36 -10.68 -10.90 -1.58
C ALA A 36 -10.44 -9.58 -0.83
N ALA A 37 -11.40 -9.12 -0.02
CA ALA A 37 -11.25 -7.90 0.78
C ALA A 37 -10.12 -7.99 1.83
N ALA A 38 -9.98 -9.14 2.51
CA ALA A 38 -8.88 -9.32 3.46
C ALA A 38 -7.51 -9.40 2.76
N GLY A 39 -7.42 -10.15 1.66
CA GLY A 39 -6.22 -10.22 0.83
C GLY A 39 -5.82 -8.85 0.26
N ALA A 40 -6.80 -8.06 -0.18
CA ALA A 40 -6.62 -6.69 -0.62
C ALA A 40 -6.03 -5.79 0.47
N ALA A 41 -6.60 -5.82 1.67
CA ALA A 41 -6.10 -5.03 2.81
C ALA A 41 -4.68 -5.44 3.22
N TYR A 42 -4.37 -6.74 3.17
CA TYR A 42 -3.03 -7.26 3.40
C TYR A 42 -2.01 -6.75 2.37
N LEU A 43 -2.38 -6.74 1.09
CA LEU A 43 -1.51 -6.26 0.02
C LEU A 43 -1.26 -4.75 0.08
N ASP A 44 -2.28 -3.96 0.42
CA ASP A 44 -2.11 -2.50 0.57
C ASP A 44 -1.18 -2.20 1.77
N LEU A 45 -1.30 -2.93 2.90
CA LEU A 45 -0.32 -2.87 4.00
C LEU A 45 1.10 -3.20 3.52
N TRP A 46 1.24 -4.29 2.76
CA TRP A 46 2.52 -4.77 2.23
C TRP A 46 3.18 -3.76 1.27
N ALA A 47 2.38 -3.08 0.44
CA ALA A 47 2.83 -2.05 -0.50
C ALA A 47 3.23 -0.76 0.24
N CYS A 48 2.39 -0.30 1.17
CA CYS A 48 2.67 0.90 1.97
C CYS A 48 3.95 0.75 2.81
N GLU A 49 4.19 -0.44 3.39
CA GLU A 49 5.43 -0.70 4.14
C GLU A 49 6.68 -0.55 3.25
N ARG A 50 6.60 -1.00 2.00
CA ARG A 50 7.71 -0.88 1.03
C ARG A 50 7.91 0.53 0.56
N LEU A 51 6.82 1.25 0.29
CA LEU A 51 6.87 2.66 -0.05
C LEU A 51 7.64 3.44 1.03
N LEU A 52 7.30 3.23 2.32
CA LEU A 52 8.01 3.90 3.41
C LEU A 52 9.49 3.52 3.46
N ARG A 53 9.85 2.25 3.28
CA ARG A 53 11.26 1.84 3.27
C ARG A 53 12.03 2.41 2.08
N ALA A 54 11.38 2.61 0.94
CA ALA A 54 12.04 2.94 -0.31
C ALA A 54 12.11 4.44 -0.60
N ASP A 55 11.16 5.24 -0.12
CA ASP A 55 11.00 6.66 -0.52
C ASP A 55 11.24 7.66 0.62
N GLY A 56 12.20 7.38 1.52
CA GLY A 56 12.58 8.32 2.58
C GLY A 56 11.69 8.30 3.84
N GLY A 57 10.88 7.25 4.04
CA GLY A 57 10.12 7.01 5.27
C GLY A 57 9.09 8.09 5.58
N ILE A 58 9.06 8.55 6.84
CA ILE A 58 8.16 9.61 7.31
C ILE A 58 8.16 10.90 6.48
N ARG A 59 9.26 11.18 5.77
CA ARG A 59 9.43 12.41 4.98
C ARG A 59 8.96 12.27 3.54
N SER A 60 8.62 11.05 3.10
CA SER A 60 8.10 10.79 1.77
C SER A 60 6.81 11.58 1.53
N ALA A 61 6.82 12.51 0.57
CA ALA A 61 5.60 13.18 0.13
C ALA A 61 4.59 12.15 -0.38
N SER A 62 5.05 11.21 -1.22
CA SER A 62 4.26 10.10 -1.77
C SER A 62 3.59 9.28 -0.67
N ALA A 63 4.31 8.91 0.39
CA ALA A 63 3.76 8.10 1.46
C ALA A 63 2.81 8.90 2.36
N ARG A 64 3.13 10.15 2.67
CA ARG A 64 2.23 11.02 3.45
C ARG A 64 0.89 11.20 2.74
N PHE A 65 0.91 11.34 1.41
CA PHE A 65 -0.27 11.47 0.58
C PHE A 65 -1.02 10.14 0.39
N LEU A 66 -0.33 9.08 -0.05
CA LEU A 66 -0.96 7.85 -0.52
C LEU A 66 -1.37 6.88 0.60
N VAL A 67 -0.56 6.75 1.66
CA VAL A 67 -0.80 5.77 2.73
C VAL A 67 -2.16 5.94 3.42
N PRO A 68 -2.57 7.14 3.86
CA PRO A 68 -3.89 7.33 4.46
C PRO A 68 -5.03 6.87 3.54
N ARG A 69 -4.94 7.16 2.24
CA ARG A 69 -5.97 6.81 1.25
C ARG A 69 -6.08 5.30 1.05
N LEU A 70 -4.96 4.64 0.72
CA LEU A 70 -4.94 3.19 0.49
C LEU A 70 -5.39 2.40 1.72
N LEU A 71 -4.92 2.81 2.90
CA LEU A 71 -5.27 2.12 4.14
C LEU A 71 -6.74 2.34 4.53
N MET A 72 -7.30 3.52 4.27
CA MET A 72 -8.72 3.76 4.54
C MET A 72 -9.61 2.95 3.60
N GLU A 73 -9.34 2.96 2.29
CA GLU A 73 -10.06 2.13 1.31
C GLU A 73 -10.02 0.64 1.68
N SER A 74 -8.84 0.16 2.09
CA SER A 74 -8.65 -1.22 2.54
C SER A 74 -9.47 -1.55 3.78
N VAL A 75 -9.43 -0.68 4.78
CA VAL A 75 -10.17 -0.89 6.03
C VAL A 75 -11.66 -0.80 5.77
N ASP A 76 -12.16 0.12 4.96
CA ASP A 76 -13.56 0.15 4.55
C ASP A 76 -13.96 -1.16 3.84
N GLY A 77 -13.10 -1.71 2.99
CA GLY A 77 -13.31 -3.01 2.35
C GLY A 77 -13.49 -4.17 3.35
N LEU A 78 -12.82 -4.13 4.50
CA LEU A 78 -12.94 -5.16 5.56
C LEU A 78 -14.34 -5.20 6.19
N THR A 79 -15.18 -4.18 6.00
CA THR A 79 -16.59 -4.25 6.42
C THR A 79 -17.33 -5.43 5.76
N VAL A 80 -16.94 -5.81 4.54
CA VAL A 80 -17.48 -6.98 3.84
C VAL A 80 -17.10 -8.28 4.52
N LEU A 81 -15.87 -8.38 5.04
CA LEU A 81 -15.42 -9.53 5.81
C LEU A 81 -16.18 -9.66 7.14
N LEU A 82 -16.43 -8.54 7.80
CA LEU A 82 -17.13 -8.51 9.07
C LEU A 82 -18.63 -8.77 8.93
N GLY A 83 -19.27 -8.25 7.87
CA GLY A 83 -20.72 -8.35 7.67
C GLY A 83 -21.48 -7.94 8.95
N THR A 84 -22.35 -8.83 9.44
CA THR A 84 -23.11 -8.60 10.67
C THR A 84 -22.26 -8.51 11.94
N GLU A 85 -21.04 -9.10 11.95
CA GLU A 85 -20.16 -9.05 13.13
C GLU A 85 -19.70 -7.63 13.45
N LEU A 86 -19.68 -6.73 12.47
CA LEU A 86 -19.31 -5.33 12.64
C LEU A 86 -20.12 -4.64 13.75
N HIS A 87 -21.39 -5.03 13.90
CA HIS A 87 -22.33 -4.43 14.85
C HIS A 87 -22.38 -5.14 16.19
N ARG A 88 -21.73 -6.30 16.34
CA ARG A 88 -21.73 -7.03 17.61
C ARG A 88 -20.82 -6.35 18.64
N ALA A 89 -21.20 -6.47 19.91
CA ALA A 89 -20.43 -5.97 21.05
C ALA A 89 -19.19 -6.83 21.38
N SER A 90 -18.53 -7.38 20.36
CA SER A 90 -17.28 -8.13 20.55
C SER A 90 -16.10 -7.17 20.71
N ARG A 91 -15.09 -7.58 21.47
CA ARG A 91 -13.84 -6.81 21.63
C ARG A 91 -13.15 -6.56 20.29
N ALA A 92 -13.16 -7.55 19.39
CA ALA A 92 -12.53 -7.46 18.08
C ALA A 92 -13.26 -6.47 17.17
N SER A 93 -14.59 -6.53 17.10
CA SER A 93 -15.40 -5.57 16.32
C SER A 93 -15.31 -4.14 16.87
N ALA A 94 -15.23 -3.97 18.19
CA ALA A 94 -15.01 -2.67 18.81
C ALA A 94 -13.63 -2.09 18.47
N GLU A 95 -12.56 -2.90 18.55
CA GLU A 95 -11.21 -2.46 18.19
C GLU A 95 -11.10 -2.14 16.71
N TYR A 96 -11.66 -2.95 15.82
CA TYR A 96 -11.74 -2.64 14.40
C TYR A 96 -12.38 -1.27 14.15
N ARG A 97 -13.58 -1.01 14.69
CA ARG A 97 -14.28 0.28 14.51
C ARG A 97 -13.46 1.45 15.03
N ARG A 98 -12.77 1.27 16.16
CA ARG A 98 -11.87 2.28 16.72
C ARG A 98 -10.72 2.59 15.75
N ARG A 99 -10.09 1.58 15.16
CA ARG A 99 -8.98 1.77 14.20
C ARG A 99 -9.45 2.38 12.88
N ALA A 100 -10.60 1.92 12.35
CA ALA A 100 -11.21 2.49 11.16
C ALA A 100 -11.50 3.99 11.33
N ARG A 101 -12.05 4.40 12.50
CA ARG A 101 -12.27 5.82 12.80
C ARG A 101 -10.97 6.64 12.76
N LEU A 102 -9.90 6.15 13.37
CA LEU A 102 -8.61 6.84 13.38
C LEU A 102 -8.01 7.01 11.98
N LEU A 103 -8.20 6.01 11.10
CA LEU A 103 -7.78 6.10 9.70
C LEU A 103 -8.65 7.09 8.91
N GLY A 104 -9.97 7.08 9.14
CA GLY A 104 -10.89 8.05 8.54
C GLY A 104 -10.55 9.49 8.93
N GLU A 105 -10.26 9.74 10.20
CA GLU A 105 -9.80 11.05 10.69
C GLU A 105 -8.47 11.48 10.04
N ALA A 106 -7.57 10.53 9.78
CA ALA A 106 -6.28 10.80 9.13
C ALA A 106 -6.39 11.12 7.63
N MET A 107 -7.32 10.43 6.94
CA MET A 107 -7.57 10.66 5.51
C MET A 107 -8.09 12.08 5.28
N TRP A 108 -9.06 12.51 6.10
CA TRP A 108 -9.68 13.83 6.02
C TRP A 108 -9.00 14.88 6.89
N HIS A 109 -7.76 14.65 7.31
CA HIS A 109 -7.02 15.60 8.14
C HIS A 109 -6.79 16.91 7.35
N PRO A 110 -6.85 18.11 7.99
CA PRO A 110 -6.71 19.40 7.31
C PRO A 110 -5.42 19.60 6.51
N ASP A 111 -4.38 18.80 6.76
CA ASP A 111 -3.12 18.82 5.99
C ASP A 111 -3.18 17.99 4.69
N HIS A 112 -4.35 17.48 4.29
CA HIS A 112 -4.50 16.73 3.04
C HIS A 112 -4.00 17.53 1.83
N GLU A 113 -4.37 18.81 1.75
CA GLU A 113 -3.92 19.72 0.69
C GLU A 113 -2.40 19.94 0.74
N GLU A 114 -1.82 20.16 1.92
CA GLU A 114 -0.37 20.29 2.10
C GLU A 114 0.37 19.04 1.63
N ARG A 115 -0.13 17.84 1.97
CA ARG A 115 0.45 16.56 1.56
C ARG A 115 0.40 16.36 0.05
N LEU A 116 -0.72 16.76 -0.58
CA LEU A 116 -0.88 16.73 -2.03
C LEU A 116 0.06 17.73 -2.71
N MET A 117 0.14 18.96 -2.20
CA MET A 117 1.03 19.99 -2.71
C MET A 117 2.50 19.58 -2.63
N ALA A 118 2.92 18.90 -1.56
CA ALA A 118 4.27 18.36 -1.45
C ALA A 118 4.60 17.33 -2.56
N VAL A 119 3.61 16.57 -3.04
CA VAL A 119 3.78 15.67 -4.19
C VAL A 119 3.84 16.45 -5.50
N VAL A 120 2.98 17.46 -5.68
CA VAL A 120 3.00 18.34 -6.86
C VAL A 120 4.33 19.08 -6.97
N GLU A 121 4.84 19.63 -5.87
CA GLU A 121 6.15 20.29 -5.82
C GLU A 121 7.27 19.34 -6.24
N ARG A 122 7.20 18.07 -5.79
CA ARG A 122 8.17 17.05 -6.19
C ARG A 122 8.10 16.72 -7.69
N LEU A 123 6.91 16.76 -8.28
CA LEU A 123 6.71 16.58 -9.73
C LEU A 123 7.23 17.76 -10.57
N SER A 124 7.23 18.97 -10.01
CA SER A 124 7.78 20.17 -10.66
C SER A 124 9.30 20.21 -10.66
N LEU A 125 9.95 19.38 -9.84
CA LEU A 125 11.40 19.25 -9.83
C LEU A 125 11.84 18.24 -10.91
N PRO A 126 12.96 18.50 -11.60
CA PRO A 126 13.53 17.51 -12.49
C PRO A 126 13.81 16.19 -11.74
N LEU A 127 13.33 15.08 -12.29
CA LEU A 127 13.45 13.74 -11.70
C LEU A 127 14.89 13.22 -11.87
N TYR A 128 15.82 13.77 -11.09
CA TYR A 128 17.22 13.35 -11.04
C TYR A 128 17.57 12.70 -9.69
N GLY A 129 18.66 11.92 -9.69
CA GLY A 129 19.31 11.43 -8.47
C GLY A 129 18.51 10.40 -7.68
N ASP A 130 18.04 10.82 -6.49
CA ASP A 130 17.37 9.98 -5.48
C ASP A 130 15.86 9.81 -5.73
N ASP A 131 15.29 10.47 -6.75
CA ASP A 131 13.90 10.23 -7.11
C ASP A 131 13.71 8.77 -7.58
N ARG A 132 12.75 8.08 -6.98
CA ARG A 132 12.49 6.67 -7.25
C ARG A 132 12.07 6.42 -8.70
N LEU A 133 11.28 7.31 -9.29
CA LEU A 133 10.80 7.21 -10.66
C LEU A 133 11.84 7.62 -11.69
N SER A 134 13.02 8.12 -11.30
CA SER A 134 14.15 8.32 -12.21
C SER A 134 14.69 7.00 -12.79
N ARG A 135 14.43 5.87 -12.12
CA ARG A 135 14.90 4.53 -12.53
C ARG A 135 13.77 3.74 -13.19
N PRO A 136 14.03 3.05 -14.32
CA PRO A 136 13.00 2.25 -14.96
C PRO A 136 12.65 1.03 -14.10
N MET A 137 11.36 0.73 -14.00
CA MET A 137 10.85 -0.43 -13.25
C MET A 137 11.25 -1.76 -13.93
N THR A 138 11.60 -1.68 -15.22
CA THR A 138 12.04 -2.80 -16.07
C THR A 138 13.55 -3.07 -16.04
N SER A 139 14.34 -2.27 -15.32
CA SER A 139 15.82 -2.36 -15.29
C SER A 139 16.37 -3.74 -14.89
N VAL A 140 15.57 -4.56 -14.21
CA VAL A 140 15.93 -5.93 -13.89
C VAL A 140 14.77 -6.82 -14.31
N ARG A 141 14.82 -7.35 -15.54
CA ARG A 141 13.97 -8.45 -15.97
C ARG A 141 14.66 -9.77 -15.61
N PRO A 142 14.39 -10.38 -14.44
CA PRO A 142 14.83 -11.76 -14.25
C PRO A 142 14.09 -12.63 -15.25
N MET A 143 14.80 -13.56 -15.89
CA MET A 143 14.26 -14.49 -16.91
C MET A 143 13.17 -15.46 -16.37
N SER A 144 12.61 -15.21 -15.19
CA SER A 144 11.73 -16.13 -14.47
C SER A 144 10.42 -15.50 -13.99
N LEU A 145 10.01 -14.34 -14.50
CA LEU A 145 8.68 -13.80 -14.16
C LEU A 145 7.60 -14.39 -15.07
N PRO A 146 6.37 -14.60 -14.55
CA PRO A 146 5.23 -14.92 -15.39
C PRO A 146 5.00 -13.87 -16.49
N THR A 147 4.58 -14.29 -17.68
CA THR A 147 4.33 -13.38 -18.82
C THR A 147 3.35 -12.26 -18.49
N ALA A 148 2.31 -12.54 -17.69
CA ALA A 148 1.34 -11.55 -17.25
C ALA A 148 2.01 -10.43 -16.43
N LEU A 149 2.94 -10.78 -15.54
CA LEU A 149 3.69 -9.81 -14.75
C LEU A 149 4.64 -8.98 -15.63
N HIS A 150 5.26 -9.59 -16.65
CA HIS A 150 6.06 -8.83 -17.62
C HIS A 150 5.23 -7.77 -18.34
N ARG A 151 4.04 -8.12 -18.84
CA ARG A 151 3.14 -7.16 -19.51
C ARG A 151 2.74 -6.03 -18.57
N MET A 152 2.33 -6.35 -17.35
CA MET A 152 1.96 -5.34 -16.36
C MET A 152 3.13 -4.41 -16.01
N LEU A 153 4.36 -4.92 -15.87
CA LEU A 153 5.54 -4.07 -15.64
C LEU A 153 5.84 -3.16 -16.84
N ASP A 154 5.62 -3.65 -18.06
CA ASP A 154 5.76 -2.83 -19.27
C ASP A 154 4.69 -1.74 -19.33
N ASP A 155 3.47 -2.03 -18.88
CA ASP A 155 2.37 -1.05 -18.80
C ASP A 155 2.64 0.03 -17.75
N LEU A 156 3.09 -0.37 -16.55
CA LEU A 156 3.49 0.57 -15.50
C LEU A 156 4.69 1.42 -15.93
N GLU A 157 5.64 0.86 -16.69
CA GLU A 157 6.77 1.60 -17.24
C GLU A 157 6.36 2.57 -18.36
N ARG A 158 5.33 2.24 -19.14
CA ARG A 158 4.71 3.18 -20.09
C ARG A 158 4.03 4.32 -19.34
N GLU A 159 3.27 4.02 -18.29
CA GLU A 159 2.63 5.02 -17.44
C GLU A 159 3.65 5.95 -16.80
N ARG A 160 4.75 5.39 -16.26
CA ARG A 160 5.85 6.18 -15.70
C ARG A 160 6.41 7.15 -16.73
N ARG A 161 6.74 6.69 -17.94
CA ARG A 161 7.27 7.57 -19.00
C ARG A 161 6.28 8.67 -19.39
N GLN A 162 5.01 8.32 -19.58
CA GLN A 162 3.97 9.29 -19.89
C GLN A 162 3.84 10.36 -18.79
N LEU A 163 3.88 9.96 -17.52
CA LEU A 163 3.83 10.90 -16.41
C LEU A 163 5.02 11.88 -16.43
N ILE A 164 6.23 11.39 -16.73
CA ILE A 164 7.42 12.24 -16.82
C ILE A 164 7.28 13.25 -17.95
N ASP A 165 6.83 12.79 -19.12
CA ASP A 165 6.60 13.66 -20.28
C ASP A 165 5.51 14.71 -19.97
N ASP A 166 4.42 14.30 -19.30
CA ASP A 166 3.34 15.20 -18.88
C ASP A 166 3.81 16.27 -17.89
N CYS A 167 4.71 15.91 -16.97
CA CYS A 167 5.28 16.84 -15.99
C CYS A 167 6.25 17.83 -16.63
N ALA A 168 7.03 17.40 -17.62
CA ALA A 168 7.93 18.29 -18.36
C ALA A 168 7.18 19.39 -19.14
N LEU A 169 5.92 19.16 -19.50
CA LEU A 169 5.06 20.09 -20.24
C LEU A 169 4.22 21.01 -19.34
N SER A 170 4.36 20.92 -18.01
CA SER A 170 3.52 21.66 -17.08
C SER A 170 4.12 23.02 -16.72
N GLU A 171 3.47 24.10 -17.11
CA GLU A 171 3.80 25.47 -16.69
C GLU A 171 2.61 26.11 -15.97
N GLY A 172 2.84 26.77 -14.84
CA GLY A 172 1.85 27.61 -14.14
C GLY A 172 1.38 27.11 -12.77
N SER A 173 0.28 27.67 -12.29
CA SER A 173 -0.30 27.37 -10.98
C SER A 173 -0.95 25.99 -10.92
N PRO A 174 -1.05 25.36 -9.73
CA PRO A 174 -1.65 24.03 -9.59
C PRO A 174 -3.09 23.97 -10.10
N THR A 175 -3.39 22.97 -10.90
CA THR A 175 -4.70 22.69 -11.50
C THR A 175 -5.23 21.34 -11.05
N ALA A 176 -6.51 21.03 -11.34
CA ALA A 176 -7.07 19.71 -11.09
C ALA A 176 -6.31 18.57 -11.82
N ARG A 177 -5.64 18.87 -12.94
CA ARG A 177 -4.78 17.90 -13.63
C ARG A 177 -3.55 17.54 -12.80
N ASP A 178 -3.03 18.48 -12.01
CA ASP A 178 -1.86 18.25 -11.17
C ASP A 178 -2.18 17.33 -9.99
N TRP A 179 -3.44 17.33 -9.52
CA TRP A 179 -3.90 16.39 -8.51
C TRP A 179 -3.96 14.96 -9.03
N ALA A 180 -4.48 14.76 -10.25
CA ALA A 180 -4.48 13.45 -10.89
C ALA A 180 -3.04 12.96 -11.17
N ARG A 181 -2.13 13.86 -11.55
CA ARG A 181 -0.70 13.53 -11.74
C ARG A 181 -0.02 13.17 -10.42
N ALA A 182 -0.25 13.92 -9.35
CA ALA A 182 0.28 13.62 -8.03
C ALA A 182 -0.17 12.23 -7.55
N ASP A 183 -1.43 11.89 -7.82
CA ASP A 183 -1.94 10.56 -7.49
C ASP A 183 -1.26 9.44 -8.26
N ARG A 184 -1.15 9.60 -9.58
CA ARG A 184 -0.42 8.66 -10.44
C ARG A 184 1.04 8.51 -10.02
N TYR A 185 1.71 9.62 -9.70
CA TYR A 185 3.07 9.63 -9.22
C TYR A 185 3.23 8.81 -7.94
N ALA A 186 2.35 9.02 -6.96
CA ALA A 186 2.44 8.32 -5.70
C ALA A 186 2.18 6.81 -5.87
N LEU A 187 1.18 6.44 -6.69
CA LEU A 187 0.89 5.04 -7.03
C LEU A 187 2.05 4.35 -7.76
N LEU A 188 2.66 5.01 -8.75
CA LEU A 188 3.84 4.50 -9.46
C LEU A 188 5.05 4.38 -8.53
N THR A 189 5.24 5.32 -7.60
CA THR A 189 6.32 5.26 -6.61
C THR A 189 6.13 4.05 -5.68
N ALA A 190 4.89 3.78 -5.26
CA ALA A 190 4.56 2.57 -4.50
C ALA A 190 4.83 1.30 -5.30
N ALA A 191 4.46 1.27 -6.58
CA ALA A 191 4.71 0.13 -7.45
C ALA A 191 6.21 -0.12 -7.63
N ALA A 192 7.01 0.94 -7.81
CA ALA A 192 8.45 0.85 -7.96
C ALA A 192 9.10 0.30 -6.69
N ALA A 193 8.69 0.82 -5.53
CA ALA A 193 9.13 0.33 -4.22
C ALA A 193 8.83 -1.17 -4.01
N CYS A 194 7.67 -1.64 -4.50
CA CYS A 194 7.29 -3.05 -4.48
C CYS A 194 8.25 -3.92 -5.28
N VAL A 195 8.56 -3.49 -6.51
CA VAL A 195 9.48 -4.18 -7.41
C VAL A 195 10.90 -4.24 -6.82
N ASP A 196 11.40 -3.15 -6.22
CA ASP A 196 12.77 -3.11 -5.71
C ASP A 196 13.00 -3.96 -4.48
N ASP A 197 12.05 -3.96 -3.55
CA ASP A 197 12.15 -4.81 -2.37
C ASP A 197 12.15 -6.28 -2.79
N TRP A 198 11.29 -6.66 -3.74
CA TRP A 198 11.30 -8.01 -4.31
C TRP A 198 12.64 -8.34 -4.98
N GLN A 199 13.20 -7.42 -5.78
CA GLN A 199 14.49 -7.60 -6.44
C GLN A 199 15.66 -7.73 -5.46
N ARG A 200 15.60 -7.06 -4.31
CA ARG A 200 16.66 -7.11 -3.27
C ARG A 200 16.68 -8.43 -2.50
N ARG A 201 15.54 -9.12 -2.37
CA ARG A 201 15.38 -10.36 -1.56
C ARG A 201 15.82 -11.65 -2.26
N LYS A 202 16.87 -11.62 -3.09
CA LYS A 202 17.42 -12.80 -3.78
C LYS A 202 18.12 -13.76 -2.80
N GLY A 203 17.36 -14.51 -2.00
CA GLY A 203 17.91 -15.40 -0.97
C GLY A 203 17.44 -16.85 -1.03
N HIS A 204 16.13 -17.12 -1.13
CA HIS A 204 15.61 -18.49 -0.92
C HIS A 204 14.39 -18.81 -1.82
N ARG A 205 14.39 -20.00 -2.44
CA ARG A 205 13.42 -20.40 -3.47
C ARG A 205 11.96 -20.42 -3.01
N GLN A 206 11.69 -20.84 -1.77
CA GLN A 206 10.32 -20.87 -1.21
C GLN A 206 9.80 -19.47 -0.87
N HIS A 207 10.63 -18.64 -0.23
CA HIS A 207 10.30 -17.23 0.02
C HIS A 207 10.03 -16.46 -1.27
N ARG A 208 10.72 -16.83 -2.35
CA ARG A 208 10.54 -16.21 -3.66
C ARG A 208 9.15 -16.39 -4.26
N LEU A 209 8.49 -17.53 -4.02
CA LEU A 209 7.13 -17.79 -4.56
C LEU A 209 6.08 -16.98 -3.81
N ALA A 210 6.09 -17.02 -2.47
CA ALA A 210 5.18 -16.19 -1.66
C ALA A 210 5.40 -14.70 -1.92
N ASP A 211 6.65 -14.26 -2.03
CA ASP A 211 6.97 -12.87 -2.35
C ASP A 211 6.55 -12.50 -3.80
N LEU A 212 6.56 -13.45 -4.74
CA LEU A 212 6.04 -13.25 -6.09
C LEU A 212 4.51 -13.10 -6.09
N THR A 213 3.78 -13.94 -5.35
CA THR A 213 2.31 -13.83 -5.22
C THR A 213 1.92 -12.46 -4.65
N ARG A 214 2.63 -12.00 -3.62
CA ARG A 214 2.42 -10.67 -3.04
C ARG A 214 2.75 -9.56 -4.02
N LEU A 215 3.86 -9.67 -4.75
CA LEU A 215 4.23 -8.69 -5.76
C LEU A 215 3.17 -8.60 -6.86
N VAL A 216 2.73 -9.74 -7.41
CA VAL A 216 1.69 -9.78 -8.46
C VAL A 216 0.39 -9.18 -7.95
N GLY A 217 -0.04 -9.57 -6.75
CA GLY A 217 -1.26 -9.03 -6.15
C GLY A 217 -1.18 -7.52 -5.88
N ALA A 218 -0.09 -7.05 -5.26
CA ALA A 218 0.10 -5.63 -4.96
C ALA A 218 0.16 -4.78 -6.24
N LEU A 219 0.92 -5.22 -7.25
CA LEU A 219 1.02 -4.51 -8.52
C LEU A 219 -0.30 -4.51 -9.28
N SER A 220 -1.06 -5.61 -9.27
CA SER A 220 -2.39 -5.67 -9.90
C SER A 220 -3.35 -4.67 -9.25
N ARG A 221 -3.30 -4.52 -7.92
CA ARG A 221 -4.11 -3.52 -7.21
C ARG A 221 -3.71 -2.09 -7.51
N LEU A 222 -2.41 -1.82 -7.61
CA LEU A 222 -1.90 -0.49 -7.99
C LEU A 222 -2.23 -0.18 -9.46
N ALA A 223 -2.16 -1.17 -10.35
CA ALA A 223 -2.55 -1.06 -11.75
C ALA A 223 -4.04 -0.71 -11.89
N VAL A 224 -4.94 -1.39 -11.17
CA VAL A 224 -6.38 -1.07 -11.18
C VAL A 224 -6.64 0.37 -10.74
N ARG A 225 -5.92 0.87 -9.73
CA ARG A 225 -6.03 2.28 -9.28
C ARG A 225 -5.46 3.29 -10.27
N LEU A 226 -4.62 2.84 -11.19
CA LEU A 226 -4.11 3.62 -12.33
C LEU A 226 -4.98 3.44 -13.58
N ASP A 227 -6.18 2.85 -13.46
CA ASP A 227 -7.07 2.49 -14.56
C ASP A 227 -6.40 1.57 -15.61
N ARG A 228 -5.57 0.64 -15.13
CA ARG A 228 -4.85 -0.37 -15.94
C ARG A 228 -5.37 -1.78 -15.65
N GLU A 229 -5.13 -2.68 -16.61
CA GLU A 229 -5.54 -4.07 -16.50
C GLU A 229 -4.69 -4.80 -15.43
N PRO A 230 -5.32 -5.53 -14.47
CA PRO A 230 -4.58 -6.31 -13.48
C PRO A 230 -3.89 -7.53 -14.11
N ALA A 231 -2.90 -8.09 -13.42
CA ALA A 231 -2.23 -9.31 -13.88
C ALA A 231 -2.89 -10.58 -13.33
N GLY A 232 -3.41 -11.41 -14.23
CA GLY A 232 -3.85 -12.78 -13.94
C GLY A 232 -5.30 -12.90 -13.46
N PRO A 233 -5.79 -14.13 -13.23
CA PRO A 233 -7.18 -14.36 -12.81
C PRO A 233 -7.40 -13.99 -11.33
N ASP A 234 -8.25 -12.99 -11.08
CA ASP A 234 -8.63 -12.49 -9.75
C ASP A 234 -9.09 -13.59 -8.77
N ALA A 235 -9.64 -14.68 -9.29
CA ALA A 235 -10.27 -15.74 -8.51
C ALA A 235 -9.27 -16.53 -7.64
N GLU A 236 -8.14 -16.93 -8.22
CA GLU A 236 -7.17 -17.81 -7.57
C GLU A 236 -6.30 -17.03 -6.58
N LEU A 237 -5.95 -15.79 -6.93
CA LEU A 237 -5.18 -14.90 -6.06
C LEU A 237 -5.96 -14.55 -4.80
N SER A 238 -7.28 -14.35 -4.88
CA SER A 238 -8.11 -14.00 -3.72
C SER A 238 -8.08 -15.05 -2.60
N GLY A 239 -8.04 -16.33 -2.94
CA GLY A 239 -7.96 -17.42 -1.95
C GLY A 239 -6.59 -17.51 -1.29
N ALA A 240 -5.53 -17.57 -2.10
CA ALA A 240 -4.16 -17.66 -1.60
C ALA A 240 -3.76 -16.44 -0.74
N LEU A 241 -4.15 -15.23 -1.15
CA LEU A 241 -3.87 -14.01 -0.40
C LEU A 241 -4.65 -13.92 0.91
N PHE A 242 -5.84 -14.51 0.99
CA PHE A 242 -6.56 -14.62 2.26
C PHE A 242 -5.82 -15.50 3.25
N ASP A 243 -5.35 -16.68 2.80
CA ASP A 243 -4.59 -17.60 3.66
C ASP A 243 -3.26 -16.97 4.11
N GLU A 244 -2.61 -16.20 3.25
CA GLU A 244 -1.44 -15.40 3.63
C GLU A 244 -1.76 -14.30 4.64
N ALA A 245 -2.88 -13.58 4.47
CA ALA A 245 -3.33 -12.56 5.42
C ALA A 245 -3.64 -13.17 6.78
N ASP A 246 -4.32 -14.32 6.81
CA ASP A 246 -4.61 -15.09 8.02
C ASP A 246 -3.33 -15.56 8.71
N LEU A 247 -2.39 -16.15 7.97
CA LEU A 247 -1.09 -16.54 8.49
C LEU A 247 -0.34 -15.33 9.08
N TYR A 248 -0.31 -14.20 8.36
CA TYR A 248 0.29 -12.94 8.81
C TYR A 248 -0.36 -12.42 10.11
N CYS A 249 -1.68 -12.55 10.26
CA CYS A 249 -2.39 -12.16 11.47
C CYS A 249 -2.14 -13.10 12.66
N ARG A 250 -1.93 -14.39 12.42
CA ARG A 250 -1.63 -15.39 13.47
C ARG A 250 -0.17 -15.37 13.91
N THR A 251 0.75 -15.06 13.01
CA THR A 251 2.16 -14.90 13.37
C THR A 251 2.33 -13.61 14.16
N SER A 252 2.87 -13.72 15.38
CA SER A 252 3.24 -12.57 16.22
C SER A 252 4.19 -11.67 15.45
N SER A 253 3.69 -10.49 15.04
CA SER A 253 4.41 -9.64 14.10
C SER A 253 5.70 -9.07 14.71
N VAL A 254 6.79 -9.22 13.96
CA VAL A 254 8.07 -8.55 14.17
C VAL A 254 7.92 -7.02 14.13
N VAL A 255 6.86 -6.48 13.51
CA VAL A 255 6.56 -5.03 13.44
C VAL A 255 6.19 -4.46 14.82
N VAL A 256 5.53 -5.24 15.69
CA VAL A 256 5.34 -4.84 17.10
C VAL A 256 6.69 -4.79 17.84
N ARG A 257 7.67 -5.59 17.41
CA ARG A 257 9.03 -5.62 17.97
C ARG A 257 9.87 -4.44 17.50
N THR A 258 9.85 -4.09 16.22
CA THR A 258 10.57 -2.92 15.68
C THR A 258 9.95 -1.59 16.11
N ALA A 259 8.62 -1.48 16.16
CA ALA A 259 7.96 -0.29 16.71
C ALA A 259 8.23 -0.12 18.22
N ARG A 260 8.25 -1.22 19.00
CA ARG A 260 8.71 -1.18 20.40
C ARG A 260 10.20 -0.86 20.54
N SER A 261 11.04 -1.35 19.63
CA SER A 261 12.49 -1.08 19.63
C SER A 261 12.77 0.39 19.32
N ALA A 262 12.12 0.95 18.30
CA ALA A 262 12.24 2.37 17.93
C ALA A 262 11.64 3.29 19.01
N ALA A 263 10.50 2.91 19.60
CA ALA A 263 9.91 3.67 20.70
C ALA A 263 10.77 3.63 21.99
N ARG A 264 11.49 2.53 22.26
CA ARG A 264 12.47 2.46 23.37
C ARG A 264 13.71 3.31 23.09
N GLN A 265 14.25 3.25 21.87
CA GLN A 265 15.40 4.07 21.48
C GLN A 265 15.10 5.59 21.53
N LEU A 266 13.88 6.01 21.22
CA LEU A 266 13.44 7.41 21.34
C LEU A 266 13.08 7.82 22.77
N ALA A 267 12.82 6.87 23.67
CA ALA A 267 12.47 7.13 25.07
C ALA A 267 13.68 7.17 26.01
N GLY A 268 14.91 7.02 25.50
CA GLY A 268 16.13 7.17 26.30
C GLY A 268 16.27 6.17 27.45
N VAL A 269 15.87 4.91 27.22
CA VAL A 269 16.14 3.77 28.11
C VAL A 269 17.02 2.76 27.40
#